data_AF-A0AAF0IFK8-F1
#
_entry.id   AF-A0AAF0IFK8-F1
#
_cell.length_a   1.000
_cell.length_b   1.000
_cell.length_c   1.000
_cell.angle_alpha   90.00
_cell.angle_beta   90.00
_cell.angle_gamma   90.00
#
_symmetry.space_group_name_H-M   'P 1'
#
loop_
_entity.id
_entity.type
_entity.pdbx_description
1 polymer ?
#
loop_
_entity_poly.entity_id
_entity_poly.type
_entity_poly.pdbx_seq_one_letter_code
_entity_poly.pdbx_strand_id
1 'polypeptide(L)'
;METMELQLIIFNPIVPNQTYTAHWALYLPESADGRKGTMAHLKRDKKLSITGKGPPYLETKVNYTPDESRGIHARLYLPQTKPTTAELRQASQAIYDRYLASEGYDYVNNNCQKFVMDILHELNRLNPDAVPLEAINTAPRKLDDFLRENKKKLKDIFKVDFKFCMAIRD
;
A
#
# COMPACT_ATOMS: atom_id res chain seq x y z
N MET A 1 -22.03 0.34 16.04
CA MET A 1 -21.48 0.96 14.83
C MET A 1 -20.30 0.11 14.41
N GLU A 2 -20.36 -0.50 13.23
CA GLU A 2 -19.23 -1.27 12.68
C GLU A 2 -18.05 -0.32 12.45
N THR A 3 -16.89 -0.69 12.95
CA THR A 3 -15.68 0.13 12.90
C THR A 3 -15.08 0.08 11.50
N MET A 4 -14.89 1.25 10.89
CA MET A 4 -14.29 1.40 9.56
C MET A 4 -12.76 1.34 9.68
N GLU A 5 -12.24 0.12 9.73
CA GLU A 5 -10.81 -0.11 9.91
C GLU A 5 -10.03 0.14 8.62
N LEU A 6 -8.83 0.68 8.75
CA LEU A 6 -7.86 0.84 7.66
C LEU A 6 -7.48 -0.54 7.10
N GLN A 7 -7.32 -0.60 5.79
CA GLN A 7 -7.01 -1.83 5.05
C GLN A 7 -5.73 -1.65 4.26
N LEU A 8 -4.91 -2.69 4.21
CA LEU A 8 -3.86 -2.85 3.22
C LEU A 8 -4.44 -3.57 2.01
N ILE A 9 -4.52 -2.90 0.86
CA ILE A 9 -4.97 -3.49 -0.40
C ILE A 9 -3.76 -4.00 -1.17
N ILE A 10 -3.87 -5.24 -1.64
CA ILE A 10 -2.87 -5.90 -2.48
C ILE A 10 -3.41 -5.97 -3.90
N PHE A 11 -2.74 -5.32 -4.84
CA PHE A 11 -3.13 -5.36 -6.25
C PHE A 11 -2.46 -6.53 -6.99
N ASN A 12 -3.16 -7.04 -7.99
CA ASN A 12 -2.66 -8.02 -8.93
C ASN A 12 -1.69 -7.31 -9.90
N PRO A 13 -0.41 -7.68 -9.93
CA PRO A 13 0.60 -7.03 -10.78
C PRO A 13 0.39 -7.28 -12.28
N ILE A 14 -0.38 -8.32 -12.65
CA ILE A 14 -0.72 -8.61 -14.05
C ILE A 14 -2.17 -8.20 -14.30
N VAL A 15 -2.37 -6.93 -14.62
CA VAL A 15 -3.47 -6.56 -15.51
C VAL A 15 -2.85 -6.29 -16.88
N PRO A 16 -3.21 -7.06 -17.92
CA PRO A 16 -2.81 -6.73 -19.29
C PRO A 16 -3.18 -5.27 -19.59
N ASN A 17 -2.24 -4.49 -20.12
CA ASN A 17 -2.36 -3.05 -20.40
C ASN A 17 -2.29 -2.08 -19.20
N GLN A 18 -1.98 -2.54 -17.97
CA GLN A 18 -1.59 -1.61 -16.92
C GLN A 18 -0.14 -1.13 -17.08
N THR A 19 0.03 0.19 -16.99
CA THR A 19 1.30 0.90 -17.16
C THR A 19 2.03 1.17 -15.84
N TYR A 20 1.62 0.58 -14.71
CA TYR A 20 2.19 0.89 -13.39
C TYR A 20 2.44 -0.39 -12.57
N THR A 21 3.54 -0.42 -11.82
CA THR A 21 3.84 -1.49 -10.86
C THR A 21 3.30 -1.09 -9.48
N ALA A 22 2.01 -1.31 -9.29
CA ALA A 22 1.32 -1.07 -8.03
C ALA A 22 1.03 -2.41 -7.38
N HIS A 23 1.56 -2.65 -6.18
CA HIS A 23 1.34 -3.91 -5.47
C HIS A 23 0.62 -3.71 -4.14
N TRP A 24 0.72 -2.52 -3.53
CA TRP A 24 0.27 -2.27 -2.16
C TRP A 24 -0.30 -0.85 -2.01
N ALA A 25 -1.43 -0.70 -1.35
CA ALA A 25 -2.02 0.60 -1.01
C ALA A 25 -2.69 0.60 0.36
N LEU A 26 -2.80 1.76 0.99
CA LEU A 26 -3.74 1.95 2.09
C LEU A 26 -5.11 2.28 1.54
N TYR A 27 -6.12 1.74 2.19
CA TYR A 27 -7.51 2.02 1.89
C TYR A 27 -8.30 2.22 3.18
N LEU A 28 -8.91 3.39 3.30
CA LEU A 28 -9.83 3.74 4.37
C LEU A 28 -11.26 3.65 3.84
N PRO A 29 -12.04 2.63 4.24
CA PRO A 29 -13.43 2.53 3.82
C PRO A 29 -14.29 3.68 4.38
N GLU A 30 -15.23 4.19 3.57
CA GLU A 30 -16.25 5.19 3.96
C GLU A 30 -17.47 4.55 4.66
N SER A 31 -17.61 3.23 4.53
CA SER A 31 -18.73 2.45 5.06
C SER A 31 -18.31 1.01 5.34
N ALA A 32 -19.05 0.32 6.20
CA ALA A 32 -18.75 -1.07 6.58
C ALA A 32 -18.87 -2.07 5.43
N ASP A 33 -19.65 -1.75 4.38
CA ASP A 33 -19.69 -2.55 3.15
C ASP A 33 -18.35 -2.52 2.37
N GLY A 34 -17.43 -1.62 2.74
CA GLY A 34 -16.08 -1.52 2.19
C GLY A 34 -16.02 -1.19 0.70
N ARG A 35 -17.15 -0.82 0.08
CA ARG A 35 -17.27 -0.64 -1.38
C ARG A 35 -16.67 0.66 -1.87
N LYS A 36 -16.61 1.66 -1.00
CA LYS A 36 -16.13 2.99 -1.32
C LYS A 36 -15.26 3.50 -0.19
N GLY A 37 -14.23 4.27 -0.54
CA GLY A 37 -13.25 4.72 0.44
C GLY A 37 -12.23 5.69 -0.12
N THR A 38 -11.28 6.04 0.73
CA THR A 38 -10.09 6.78 0.33
C THR A 38 -8.91 5.83 0.18
N MET A 39 -8.26 5.85 -0.98
CA MET A 39 -7.04 5.06 -1.23
C MET A 39 -5.82 5.98 -1.31
N ALA A 40 -4.71 5.57 -0.71
CA ALA A 40 -3.41 6.20 -0.86
C ALA A 40 -2.38 5.17 -1.35
N HIS A 41 -1.65 5.51 -2.41
CA HIS A 41 -0.72 4.59 -3.08
C HIS A 41 0.40 5.33 -3.81
N LEU A 42 1.60 4.77 -3.84
CA LEU A 42 2.73 5.31 -4.60
C LEU A 42 2.95 4.52 -5.89
N LYS A 43 2.84 5.21 -7.02
CA LYS A 43 2.99 4.65 -8.36
C LYS A 43 4.30 5.04 -9.01
N ARG A 44 4.72 4.22 -9.97
CA ARG A 44 5.75 4.57 -10.96
C ARG A 44 5.37 3.97 -12.30
N ASP A 45 5.60 4.72 -13.37
CA ASP A 45 5.42 4.22 -14.74
C ASP A 45 6.27 2.97 -14.96
N LYS A 46 5.68 1.90 -15.49
CA LYS A 46 6.29 0.58 -15.71
C LYS A 46 7.46 0.63 -16.70
N LYS A 47 7.39 1.47 -17.73
CA LYS A 47 8.50 1.66 -18.69
C LYS A 47 9.69 2.32 -17.99
N LEU A 48 9.40 3.21 -17.04
CA LEU A 48 10.40 3.94 -16.27
C LEU A 48 10.87 3.16 -15.04
N SER A 49 10.06 2.26 -14.50
CA SER A 49 10.39 1.40 -13.36
C SER A 49 11.46 0.37 -13.72
N ILE A 50 11.39 -0.20 -14.93
CA ILE A 50 12.39 -1.14 -15.46
C ILE A 50 13.75 -0.45 -15.67
N THR A 51 13.74 0.82 -16.03
CA THR A 51 14.97 1.61 -16.27
C THR A 51 15.45 2.39 -15.06
N GLY A 52 14.71 2.35 -13.94
CA GLY A 52 14.99 3.12 -12.73
C GLY A 52 14.88 4.65 -12.90
N LYS A 53 14.32 5.14 -14.02
CA LYS A 53 14.24 6.56 -14.36
C LYS A 53 12.89 7.16 -13.93
N GLY A 54 12.82 8.49 -13.82
CA GLY A 54 11.60 9.27 -13.55
C GLY A 54 11.07 9.19 -12.10
N PRO A 55 10.45 10.26 -11.57
CA PRO A 55 9.99 10.28 -10.19
C PRO A 55 8.81 9.32 -9.96
N PRO A 56 8.64 8.77 -8.75
CA PRO A 56 7.37 8.19 -8.35
C PRO A 56 6.29 9.28 -8.31
N TYR A 57 5.02 8.89 -8.28
CA TYR A 57 3.93 9.83 -8.04
C TYR A 57 2.91 9.26 -7.06
N LEU A 58 2.46 10.11 -6.14
CA LEU A 58 1.42 9.80 -5.19
C LEU A 58 0.05 9.77 -5.90
N GLU A 59 -0.64 8.65 -5.80
CA GLU A 59 -2.06 8.55 -6.14
C GLU A 59 -2.88 8.50 -4.85
N THR A 60 -3.63 9.56 -4.59
CA THR A 60 -4.66 9.58 -3.54
C THR A 60 -6.03 9.77 -4.17
N LYS A 61 -6.93 8.80 -3.99
CA LYS A 61 -8.29 8.83 -4.55
C LYS A 61 -9.32 8.78 -3.43
N VAL A 62 -10.11 9.84 -3.31
CA VAL A 62 -11.30 9.89 -2.45
C VAL A 62 -12.48 9.34 -3.25
N ASN A 63 -13.47 8.74 -2.58
CA ASN A 63 -14.62 8.12 -3.25
C ASN A 63 -14.23 6.98 -4.20
N TYR A 64 -13.09 6.33 -3.93
CA TYR A 64 -12.58 5.23 -4.73
C TYR A 64 -13.40 3.97 -4.47
N THR A 65 -13.96 3.41 -5.54
CA THR A 65 -14.52 2.06 -5.54
C THR A 65 -13.46 1.10 -6.06
N PRO A 66 -12.96 0.19 -5.20
CA PRO A 66 -11.98 -0.79 -5.63
C PRO A 66 -12.65 -1.76 -6.61
N ASP A 67 -12.15 -1.81 -7.84
CA ASP A 67 -12.66 -2.73 -8.86
C ASP A 67 -12.03 -4.12 -8.62
N GLU A 68 -12.77 -4.98 -7.92
CA GLU A 68 -12.38 -6.36 -7.61
C GLU A 68 -12.08 -7.17 -8.89
N SER A 69 -12.73 -6.83 -10.02
CA SER A 69 -12.50 -7.50 -11.30
C SER A 69 -11.19 -7.08 -11.98
N ARG A 70 -10.60 -5.96 -11.55
CA ARG A 70 -9.36 -5.38 -12.11
C ARG A 70 -8.14 -5.57 -11.21
N GLY A 71 -8.17 -6.60 -10.37
CA GLY A 71 -6.98 -7.10 -9.72
C GLY A 71 -6.74 -6.51 -8.35
N ILE A 72 -7.72 -6.62 -7.45
CA ILE A 72 -7.41 -6.73 -6.03
C ILE A 72 -7.25 -8.21 -5.73
N HIS A 73 -6.09 -8.59 -5.21
CA HIS A 73 -5.81 -9.96 -4.82
C HIS A 73 -6.25 -10.21 -3.38
N ALA A 74 -6.06 -9.24 -2.50
CA ALA A 74 -6.44 -9.35 -1.11
C ALA A 74 -6.62 -7.98 -0.45
N ARG A 75 -7.38 -7.98 0.65
CA ARG A 75 -7.54 -6.88 1.60
C ARG A 75 -7.16 -7.40 2.97
N LEU A 76 -6.17 -6.78 3.60
CA LEU A 76 -5.71 -7.13 4.94
C LEU A 76 -6.14 -6.03 5.91
N TYR A 77 -7.10 -6.35 6.78
CA TYR A 77 -7.61 -5.43 7.80
C TYR A 77 -6.54 -5.16 8.88
N LEU A 78 -6.39 -3.88 9.23
CA LEU A 78 -5.54 -3.42 10.32
C LEU A 78 -6.43 -3.08 11.51
N PRO A 79 -6.56 -3.98 12.50
CA PRO A 79 -7.54 -3.83 13.55
C PRO A 79 -7.28 -2.59 14.40
N GLN A 80 -8.36 -2.04 14.97
CA GLN A 80 -8.31 -0.87 15.88
C GLN A 80 -7.79 0.41 15.23
N THR A 81 -7.73 0.48 13.90
CA THR A 81 -7.36 1.70 13.19
C THR A 81 -8.61 2.49 12.80
N LYS A 82 -8.59 3.81 13.02
CA LYS A 82 -9.69 4.73 12.70
C LYS A 82 -9.19 6.11 12.25
N PRO A 83 -8.20 6.20 11.33
CA PRO A 83 -7.80 7.50 10.80
C PRO A 83 -8.95 8.11 9.98
N THR A 84 -8.99 9.42 9.92
CA THR A 84 -9.85 10.18 9.03
C THR A 84 -9.26 10.26 7.62
N THR A 85 -10.09 10.58 6.63
CA THR A 85 -9.62 10.89 5.27
C THR A 85 -8.60 12.01 5.26
N ALA A 86 -8.75 13.03 6.11
CA ALA A 86 -7.82 14.15 6.21
C ALA A 86 -6.44 13.69 6.71
N GLU A 87 -6.40 12.90 7.79
CA GLU A 87 -5.17 12.34 8.34
C GLU A 87 -4.46 11.42 7.33
N LEU A 88 -5.20 10.54 6.64
CA LEU A 88 -4.62 9.67 5.61
C LEU A 88 -3.98 10.47 4.47
N ARG A 89 -4.65 11.55 4.01
CA ARG A 89 -4.13 12.43 2.96
C ARG A 89 -2.90 13.21 3.43
N GLN A 90 -2.93 13.71 4.66
CA GLN A 90 -1.83 14.47 5.23
C GLN A 90 -0.60 13.58 5.40
N ALA A 91 -0.77 12.39 5.97
CA ALA A 91 0.32 11.43 6.17
C ALA A 91 0.89 10.94 4.83
N SER A 92 0.04 10.62 3.85
CA SER A 92 0.49 10.18 2.53
C SER A 92 1.28 11.25 1.78
N GLN A 93 0.86 12.51 1.87
CA GLN A 93 1.60 13.62 1.29
C GLN A 93 2.95 13.83 1.97
N ALA A 94 2.99 13.81 3.31
CA ALA A 94 4.24 14.00 4.07
C ALA A 94 5.31 12.95 3.74
N ILE A 95 4.92 11.67 3.64
CA ILE A 95 5.83 10.59 3.23
C ILE A 95 6.24 10.74 1.76
N TYR A 96 5.31 11.12 0.88
CA TYR A 96 5.64 11.35 -0.53
C TYR A 96 6.67 12.47 -0.71
N ASP A 97 6.54 13.57 0.02
CA ASP A 97 7.48 14.69 -0.04
C ASP A 97 8.88 14.25 0.42
N ARG A 98 9.00 13.38 1.44
CA ARG A 98 10.27 12.75 1.84
C ARG A 98 10.88 11.87 0.75
N TYR A 99 10.04 11.09 0.07
CA TYR A 99 10.46 10.24 -1.05
C TYR A 99 10.97 11.07 -2.23
N LEU A 100 10.39 12.25 -2.49
CA LEU A 100 10.89 13.17 -3.51
C LEU A 100 12.18 13.89 -3.10
N ALA A 101 12.30 14.28 -1.83
CA ALA A 101 13.39 15.12 -1.37
C ALA A 101 14.70 14.37 -1.13
N SER A 102 14.65 13.17 -0.53
CA SER A 102 15.87 12.53 0.00
C SER A 102 15.93 11.01 -0.15
N GLU A 103 14.80 10.32 -0.14
CA GLU A 103 14.80 8.84 -0.06
C GLU A 103 14.75 8.17 -1.43
N GLY A 104 14.14 8.83 -2.42
CA GLY A 104 13.92 8.27 -3.75
C GLY A 104 12.95 7.07 -3.73
N TYR A 105 12.42 6.72 -4.90
CA TYR A 105 11.72 5.45 -5.07
C TYR A 105 12.61 4.48 -5.82
N ASP A 106 12.85 3.32 -5.23
CA ASP A 106 13.47 2.19 -5.89
C ASP A 106 12.62 0.94 -5.68
N TYR A 107 12.66 0.02 -6.64
CA TYR A 107 11.77 -1.13 -6.62
C TYR A 107 12.11 -2.14 -5.52
N VAL A 108 13.33 -2.09 -4.98
CA VAL A 108 13.84 -3.05 -3.99
C VAL A 108 13.59 -2.51 -2.58
N ASN A 109 14.18 -1.37 -2.20
CA ASN A 109 14.20 -0.90 -0.81
C ASN A 109 13.12 0.15 -0.54
N ASN A 110 12.99 1.16 -1.37
CA ASN A 110 12.04 2.27 -1.22
C ASN A 110 10.86 2.15 -2.19
N ASN A 111 10.12 1.04 -2.06
CA ASN A 111 9.03 0.68 -2.96
C ASN A 111 7.65 1.01 -2.39
N CYS A 112 6.59 0.67 -3.12
CA CYS A 112 5.21 0.94 -2.68
C CYS A 112 4.87 0.25 -1.35
N GLN A 113 5.47 -0.89 -1.01
CA GLN A 113 5.26 -1.58 0.28
C GLN A 113 5.82 -0.77 1.45
N LYS A 114 7.09 -0.35 1.36
CA LYS A 114 7.72 0.50 2.38
C LYS A 114 6.95 1.82 2.53
N PHE A 115 6.52 2.40 1.42
CA PHE A 115 5.70 3.61 1.44
C PHE A 115 4.42 3.44 2.27
N VAL A 116 3.71 2.31 2.12
CA VAL A 116 2.51 2.05 2.92
C VAL A 116 2.83 1.97 4.42
N MET A 117 3.95 1.31 4.76
CA MET A 117 4.41 1.17 6.14
C MET A 117 4.80 2.53 6.75
N ASP A 118 5.52 3.35 5.99
CA ASP A 118 5.90 4.70 6.43
C ASP A 118 4.67 5.59 6.67
N ILE A 119 3.61 5.45 5.87
CA ILE A 119 2.34 6.15 6.14
C ILE A 119 1.72 5.68 7.46
N LEU A 120 1.74 4.38 7.77
CA LEU A 120 1.20 3.88 9.04
C LEU A 120 1.95 4.47 10.24
N HIS A 121 3.29 4.56 10.15
CA HIS A 121 4.10 5.22 11.16
C HIS A 121 3.77 6.72 11.29
N GLU A 122 3.60 7.42 10.17
CA GLU A 122 3.23 8.84 10.18
C GLU A 122 1.82 9.07 10.74
N LEU A 123 0.86 8.20 10.44
CA LEU A 123 -0.47 8.24 11.02
C LEU A 123 -0.44 8.05 12.54
N ASN A 124 0.35 7.09 13.06
CA ASN A 124 0.54 6.93 14.49
C ASN A 124 1.22 8.15 15.13
N ARG A 125 2.20 8.75 14.45
CA ARG A 125 2.86 9.98 14.92
C ARG A 125 1.88 11.15 15.03
N LEU A 126 0.96 11.28 14.07
CA LEU A 126 -0.07 12.33 14.05
C LEU A 126 -1.18 12.06 15.06
N ASN A 127 -1.64 10.82 15.16
CA ASN A 127 -2.73 10.41 16.03
C ASN A 127 -2.56 8.93 16.49
N PRO A 128 -1.88 8.70 17.61
CA PRO A 128 -1.60 7.34 18.10
C PRO A 128 -2.84 6.59 18.58
N ASP A 129 -3.90 7.31 18.97
CA ASP A 129 -5.18 6.73 19.37
C ASP A 129 -5.96 6.19 18.17
N ALA A 130 -5.87 6.88 17.03
CA ALA A 130 -6.50 6.44 15.79
C ALA A 130 -5.71 5.34 15.07
N VAL A 131 -4.39 5.31 15.18
CA VAL A 131 -3.56 4.23 14.60
C VAL A 131 -2.56 3.75 15.66
N PRO A 132 -2.90 2.73 16.45
CA PRO A 132 -2.03 2.25 17.53
C PRO A 132 -0.81 1.50 16.98
N LEU A 133 0.27 1.46 17.79
CA LEU A 133 1.49 0.71 17.47
C LEU A 133 1.22 -0.78 17.20
N GLU A 134 0.19 -1.36 17.81
CA GLU A 134 -0.21 -2.75 17.55
C GLU A 134 -0.59 -2.97 16.09
N ALA A 135 -1.30 -2.02 15.47
CA ALA A 135 -1.69 -2.10 14.06
C ALA A 135 -0.46 -2.02 13.14
N ILE A 136 0.48 -1.12 13.46
CA ILE A 136 1.77 -0.99 12.74
C ILE A 136 2.56 -2.30 12.83
N ASN A 137 2.69 -2.87 14.03
CA ASN A 137 3.45 -4.10 14.25
C ASN A 137 2.79 -5.33 13.59
N THR A 138 1.47 -5.28 13.39
CA THR A 138 0.69 -6.38 12.79
C THR A 138 0.71 -6.34 11.27
N ALA A 139 0.80 -5.16 10.65
CA ALA A 139 0.82 -5.00 9.21
C ALA A 139 1.92 -5.83 8.50
N PRO A 140 3.21 -5.79 8.92
CA PRO A 140 4.25 -6.56 8.24
C PRO A 140 4.11 -8.07 8.49
N ARG A 141 3.55 -8.50 9.63
CA ARG A 141 3.25 -9.92 9.87
C ARG A 141 2.16 -10.43 8.93
N LYS A 142 1.03 -9.72 8.83
CA LYS A 142 -0.07 -10.08 7.92
C LYS A 142 0.40 -10.13 6.46
N LEU A 143 1.28 -9.20 6.11
CA LEU A 143 1.92 -9.11 4.81
C LEU A 143 2.83 -10.32 4.53
N ASP A 144 3.71 -10.66 5.46
CA ASP A 144 4.60 -11.82 5.35
C ASP A 144 3.82 -13.14 5.27
N ASP A 145 2.77 -13.29 6.08
CA ASP A 145 1.88 -14.45 6.04
C ASP A 145 1.20 -14.58 4.68
N PHE A 146 0.61 -13.49 4.18
CA PHE A 146 0.02 -13.46 2.86
C PHE A 146 1.02 -13.82 1.76
N LEU A 147 2.23 -13.25 1.80
CA LEU A 147 3.30 -13.54 0.82
C LEU A 147 3.73 -15.01 0.89
N ARG A 148 3.85 -15.58 2.10
CA ARG A 148 4.22 -16.98 2.32
C ARG A 148 3.18 -17.93 1.75
N GLU A 149 1.90 -17.71 2.06
CA GLU A 149 0.77 -18.52 1.63
C GLU A 149 0.57 -18.45 0.12
N ASN A 150 0.80 -17.27 -0.47
CA ASN A 150 0.57 -17.05 -1.89
C ASN A 150 1.85 -17.15 -2.73
N LYS A 151 2.98 -17.54 -2.13
CA LYS A 151 4.31 -17.57 -2.77
C LYS A 151 4.34 -18.22 -4.15
N LYS A 152 3.69 -19.38 -4.29
CA LYS A 152 3.63 -20.11 -5.57
C LYS A 152 2.83 -19.34 -6.61
N LYS A 153 1.60 -18.93 -6.26
CA LYS A 153 0.71 -18.15 -7.14
C LYS A 153 1.36 -16.83 -7.54
N LEU A 154 1.95 -16.13 -6.58
CA LEU A 154 2.64 -14.87 -6.79
C LEU A 154 3.91 -15.07 -7.62
N LYS A 155 4.69 -16.16 -7.49
CA LYS A 155 5.79 -16.44 -8.43
C LYS A 155 5.29 -16.56 -9.88
N ASP A 156 4.19 -17.26 -10.09
CA ASP A 156 3.60 -17.46 -11.41
C ASP A 156 3.02 -16.15 -11.98
N ILE A 157 2.48 -15.31 -11.10
CA ILE A 157 1.89 -14.01 -11.41
C ILE A 157 2.97 -12.93 -11.62
N PHE A 158 3.97 -12.80 -10.77
CA PHE A 158 4.96 -11.74 -10.94
C PHE A 158 5.88 -12.04 -12.13
N LYS A 159 6.14 -13.32 -12.46
CA LYS A 159 7.22 -13.72 -13.41
C LYS A 159 8.57 -13.06 -13.10
N VAL A 160 8.71 -12.46 -11.92
CA VAL A 160 9.92 -11.85 -11.36
C VAL A 160 10.28 -12.65 -10.12
N ASP A 161 11.57 -12.72 -9.81
CA ASP A 161 12.07 -13.53 -8.71
C ASP A 161 11.43 -13.10 -7.38
N PHE A 162 10.92 -14.07 -6.62
CA PHE A 162 10.13 -13.81 -5.40
C PHE A 162 10.91 -13.05 -4.31
N LYS A 163 12.25 -13.00 -4.44
CA LYS A 163 13.13 -12.18 -3.61
C LYS A 163 12.78 -10.68 -3.67
N PHE A 164 12.16 -10.21 -4.74
CA PHE A 164 11.85 -8.79 -4.94
C PHE A 164 10.65 -8.27 -4.14
N CYS A 165 9.75 -9.14 -3.66
CA CYS A 165 8.59 -8.75 -2.85
C CYS A 165 8.86 -8.81 -1.33
N MET A 166 10.06 -9.21 -0.91
CA MET A 166 10.39 -9.51 0.50
C MET A 166 11.49 -8.61 1.07
N ALA A 167 11.76 -7.45 0.45
CA ALA A 167 12.81 -6.53 0.88
C ALA A 167 12.46 -5.71 2.15
N ILE A 168 11.71 -6.31 3.09
CA ILE A 168 11.67 -5.88 4.49
C ILE A 168 12.37 -6.96 5.31
N ARG A 169 13.65 -7.14 5.01
CA ARG A 169 14.59 -7.83 5.88
C ARG A 169 15.87 -7.03 5.78
N ASP A 170 15.94 -5.97 6.56
CA ASP A 170 17.07 -5.57 7.39
C ASP A 170 16.68 -4.33 8.20
#